data_AF-A0A3P6RHV6-F1
#
_entry.id   AF-A0A3P6RHV6-F1
#
_cell.length_a   1.000
_cell.length_b   1.000
_cell.length_c   1.000
_cell.angle_alpha   90.00
_cell.angle_beta   90.00
_cell.angle_gamma   90.00
#
_symmetry.space_group_name_H-M   'P 1'
#
loop_
_entity.id
_entity.type
_entity.pdbx_description
1 polymer ?
#
loop_
_entity_poly.entity_id
_entity_poly.type
_entity_poly.pdbx_seq_one_letter_code
_entity_poly.pdbx_strand_id
1 'polypeptide(L)'
;MGLSTPTFYLSHVLYASVKCLFVLLVCSIPIATMLGPVNVALFLFVIILYGISAVVFSALISSIFRAPNTVLKVIIIIWVILVGAPLKAPKVDKIFYCTLWSLNPNAAFSYALKGIADYMNRGRVLSWWNVFEDGSFNFTVGAAIIMLMFDIVWMSAATLFFDFFLSDQDFTLFKMPFGGSYLGSSGTRLDDVEGNTETDEGLLQTRAGISVNRLIKVWSSTGERAVDEMSMDAYVGQVTVLLGHNGAGKSTTFSVISGITAPTAGV
;
A
#
# COMPACT_ATOMS: atom_id res chain seq x y z
N MET A 1 9.16 0.12 -14.22
CA MET A 1 10.15 0.82 -13.36
C MET A 1 10.32 -0.02 -12.12
N GLY A 2 11.51 -0.57 -11.85
CA GLY A 2 11.78 -1.52 -10.76
C GLY A 2 11.75 -0.93 -9.34
N LEU A 3 10.74 -0.10 -9.03
CA LEU A 3 10.48 0.37 -7.67
C LEU A 3 9.86 -0.75 -6.85
N SER A 4 10.28 -0.84 -5.58
CA SER A 4 9.65 -1.77 -4.64
C SER A 4 8.22 -1.33 -4.32
N THR A 5 7.30 -2.28 -4.35
CA THR A 5 5.88 -2.13 -3.97
C THR A 5 5.64 -1.33 -2.69
N PRO A 6 6.36 -1.55 -1.56
CA PRO A 6 6.16 -0.76 -0.35
C PRO A 6 6.51 0.73 -0.52
N THR A 7 7.50 1.06 -1.35
CA THR A 7 7.87 2.46 -1.62
C THR A 7 6.76 3.17 -2.40
N PHE A 8 6.16 2.46 -3.35
CA PHE A 8 5.01 2.97 -4.10
C PHE A 8 3.82 3.25 -3.18
N TYR A 9 3.47 2.31 -2.30
CA TYR A 9 2.38 2.52 -1.34
C TYR A 9 2.67 3.65 -0.35
N LEU A 10 3.88 3.69 0.21
CA LEU A 10 4.30 4.73 1.15
C LEU A 10 4.18 6.12 0.52
N SER A 11 4.60 6.29 -0.74
CA SER A 11 4.47 7.56 -1.44
C SER A 11 3.01 8.01 -1.60
N HIS A 12 2.09 7.08 -1.92
CA HIS A 12 0.67 7.38 -2.07
C HIS A 12 0.01 7.72 -0.74
N VAL A 13 0.32 6.96 0.32
CA VAL A 13 -0.18 7.22 1.68
C VAL A 13 0.33 8.55 2.20
N LEU A 14 1.60 8.88 2.00
CA LEU A 14 2.16 10.18 2.39
C LEU A 14 1.48 11.33 1.65
N TYR A 15 1.31 11.20 0.33
CA TYR A 15 0.63 12.22 -0.47
C TYR A 15 -0.83 12.44 -0.05
N ALA A 16 -1.57 11.34 0.21
CA ALA A 16 -2.94 11.41 0.72
C ALA A 16 -2.98 12.04 2.13
N SER A 17 -2.02 11.70 3.00
CA SER A 17 -1.89 12.25 4.35
C SER A 17 -1.65 13.76 4.33
N VAL A 18 -0.77 14.26 3.45
CA VAL A 18 -0.51 15.71 3.32
C VAL A 18 -1.78 16.46 2.87
N LYS A 19 -2.51 15.92 1.90
CA LYS A 19 -3.78 16.51 1.45
C LYS A 19 -4.82 16.55 2.56
N CYS A 20 -4.98 15.44 3.27
CA CYS A 20 -5.93 15.33 4.37
C CYS A 20 -5.57 16.30 5.51
N LEU A 21 -4.29 16.38 5.86
CA LEU A 21 -3.77 17.26 6.90
C LEU A 21 -4.02 18.73 6.57
N PHE A 22 -3.82 19.14 5.31
CA PHE A 22 -4.13 20.51 4.89
C PHE A 22 -5.60 20.87 5.14
N VAL A 23 -6.53 20.00 4.74
CA VAL A 23 -7.97 20.21 4.96
C VAL A 23 -8.31 20.26 6.45
N LEU A 24 -7.80 19.31 7.22
CA LEU A 24 -8.08 19.23 8.67
C LEU A 24 -7.52 20.44 9.43
N LEU A 25 -6.33 20.93 9.07
CA LEU A 25 -5.75 22.13 9.67
C LEU A 25 -6.63 23.35 9.40
N VAL A 26 -7.05 23.57 8.15
CA VAL A 26 -7.91 24.71 7.80
C VAL A 26 -9.23 24.66 8.58
N CYS A 27 -9.85 23.48 8.69
CA CYS A 27 -11.08 23.31 9.48
C CYS A 27 -10.87 23.51 11.00
N SER A 28 -9.67 23.27 11.51
CA SER A 28 -9.36 23.36 12.94
C SER A 28 -9.12 24.79 13.45
N ILE A 29 -8.72 25.73 12.57
CA ILE A 29 -8.44 27.14 12.92
C ILE A 29 -9.59 27.82 13.68
N PRO A 30 -10.85 27.81 13.21
CA PRO A 30 -11.94 28.47 13.94
C PRO A 30 -12.29 27.78 15.26
N ILE A 31 -11.98 26.50 15.40
CA ILE A 31 -12.22 25.74 16.63
C ILE A 31 -11.11 26.05 17.65
N ALA A 32 -9.86 26.14 17.19
CA ALA A 32 -8.69 26.47 17.99
C ALA A 32 -8.80 27.83 18.67
N THR A 33 -9.44 28.82 18.03
CA THR A 33 -9.64 30.15 18.63
C THR A 33 -10.73 30.18 19.70
N MET A 34 -11.62 29.18 19.74
CA MET A 34 -12.67 29.04 20.75
C MET A 34 -12.22 28.22 21.98
N LEU A 35 -11.07 27.53 21.87
CA LEU A 35 -10.51 26.63 22.87
C LEU A 35 -9.66 27.39 23.92
N GLY A 36 -10.26 28.33 24.65
CA GLY A 36 -9.55 29.19 25.61
C GLY A 36 -8.64 28.47 26.65
N PRO A 37 -9.14 27.46 27.39
CA PRO A 37 -8.34 26.78 28.40
C PRO A 37 -7.47 25.62 27.86
N VAL A 38 -7.52 25.31 26.57
CA VAL A 38 -6.84 24.13 26.01
C VAL A 38 -5.62 24.56 25.21
N ASN A 39 -4.49 23.88 25.39
CA ASN A 39 -3.32 24.14 24.55
C ASN A 39 -3.62 23.78 23.08
N VAL A 40 -3.60 24.79 22.21
CA VAL A 40 -3.87 24.67 20.77
C VAL A 40 -2.96 23.62 20.11
N ALA A 41 -1.69 23.54 20.52
CA ALA A 41 -0.74 22.58 19.94
C ALA A 41 -1.16 21.13 20.20
N LEU A 42 -1.68 20.84 21.39
CA LEU A 42 -2.18 19.51 21.75
C LEU A 42 -3.44 19.17 20.94
N PHE A 43 -4.35 20.13 20.81
CA PHE A 43 -5.56 19.94 19.99
C PHE A 43 -5.23 19.65 18.53
N LEU A 44 -4.31 20.42 17.94
CA LEU A 44 -3.84 20.19 16.57
C LEU A 44 -3.15 18.83 16.42
N PHE A 45 -2.37 18.42 17.42
CA PHE A 45 -1.71 17.10 17.42
C PHE A 45 -2.73 15.95 17.38
N VAL A 46 -3.79 16.02 18.18
CA VAL A 46 -4.88 15.02 18.17
C VAL A 46 -5.56 14.96 16.79
N ILE A 47 -5.78 16.11 16.16
CA ILE A 47 -6.38 16.19 14.81
C ILE A 47 -5.45 15.59 13.75
N ILE A 48 -4.14 15.86 13.82
CA ILE A 48 -3.16 15.31 12.88
C ILE A 48 -3.10 13.79 13.00
N LEU A 49 -3.04 13.26 14.23
CA LEU A 49 -3.06 11.80 14.46
C LEU A 49 -4.34 11.17 13.92
N TYR A 50 -5.50 11.78 14.15
CA TYR A 50 -6.76 11.31 13.60
C TYR A 50 -6.74 11.30 12.06
N GLY A 51 -6.25 12.37 11.42
CA GLY A 51 -6.11 12.44 9.96
C GLY A 51 -5.24 11.33 9.39
N ILE A 52 -4.08 11.07 9.99
CA ILE A 52 -3.21 9.96 9.59
C ILE A 52 -3.91 8.62 9.77
N SER A 53 -4.58 8.39 10.91
CA SER A 53 -5.31 7.15 11.17
C SER A 53 -6.44 6.90 10.15
N ALA A 54 -7.15 7.96 9.72
CA ALA A 54 -8.20 7.87 8.71
C ALA A 54 -7.64 7.47 7.33
N VAL A 55 -6.50 8.04 6.94
CA VAL A 55 -5.82 7.69 5.68
C VAL A 55 -5.32 6.25 5.72
N VAL A 56 -4.68 5.83 6.82
CA VAL A 56 -4.22 4.44 6.98
C VAL A 56 -5.40 3.46 6.98
N PHE A 57 -6.52 3.80 7.60
CA PHE A 57 -7.75 3.01 7.53
C PHE A 57 -8.25 2.83 6.09
N SER A 58 -8.24 3.91 5.29
CA SER A 58 -8.63 3.83 3.88
C SER A 58 -7.69 2.94 3.05
N ALA A 59 -6.39 2.96 3.35
CA ALA A 59 -5.40 2.09 2.72
C ALA A 59 -5.64 0.62 3.09
N LEU A 60 -5.95 0.34 4.36
CA LEU A 60 -6.28 -1.00 4.83
C LEU A 60 -7.47 -1.58 4.06
N ILE A 61 -8.58 -0.84 3.96
CA ILE A 61 -9.74 -1.29 3.19
C ILE A 61 -9.38 -1.47 1.72
N SER A 62 -8.60 -0.56 1.14
CA SER A 62 -8.15 -0.69 -0.25
C SER A 62 -7.31 -1.94 -0.49
N SER A 63 -6.52 -2.40 0.47
CA SER A 63 -5.69 -3.61 0.32
C SER A 63 -6.52 -4.89 0.22
N ILE A 64 -7.72 -4.92 0.82
CA ILE A 64 -8.55 -6.13 0.92
C ILE A 64 -9.31 -6.40 -0.39
N PHE A 65 -9.61 -5.37 -1.19
CA PHE A 65 -10.47 -5.48 -2.37
C PHE A 65 -9.71 -5.23 -3.67
N ARG A 66 -9.88 -6.13 -4.65
CA ARG A 66 -9.25 -6.04 -5.97
C ARG A 66 -9.92 -5.04 -6.93
N ALA A 67 -11.19 -4.71 -6.71
CA ALA A 67 -11.97 -3.87 -7.62
C ALA A 67 -12.14 -2.44 -7.06
N PRO A 68 -11.62 -1.40 -7.72
CA PRO A 68 -11.59 -0.03 -7.19
C PRO A 68 -13.00 0.56 -6.98
N ASN A 69 -13.93 0.25 -7.88
CA ASN A 69 -15.32 0.72 -7.78
C ASN A 69 -16.07 0.08 -6.61
N THR A 70 -15.68 -1.13 -6.20
CA THR A 70 -16.26 -1.81 -5.04
C THR A 70 -15.68 -1.22 -3.75
N VAL A 71 -14.37 -0.96 -3.71
CA VAL A 71 -13.70 -0.29 -2.57
C VAL A 71 -14.41 1.02 -2.23
N LEU A 72 -14.66 1.87 -3.24
CA LEU A 72 -15.27 3.19 -3.04
C LEU A 72 -16.66 3.10 -2.39
N LYS A 73 -17.47 2.10 -2.75
CA LYS A 73 -18.82 1.92 -2.16
C LYS A 73 -18.72 1.38 -0.74
N VAL A 74 -17.86 0.39 -0.53
CA VAL A 74 -17.67 -0.27 0.77
C VAL A 74 -17.09 0.69 1.79
N ILE A 75 -16.08 1.48 1.42
CA ILE A 75 -15.42 2.41 2.34
C ILE A 75 -16.40 3.47 2.85
N ILE A 76 -17.29 4.00 2.00
CA ILE A 76 -18.30 4.99 2.41
C ILE A 76 -19.26 4.38 3.44
N ILE A 77 -19.79 3.18 3.17
CA ILE A 77 -20.73 2.51 4.07
C ILE A 77 -20.07 2.20 5.41
N ILE A 78 -18.87 1.60 5.39
CA ILE A 78 -18.13 1.26 6.60
C ILE A 78 -17.78 2.53 7.38
N TRP A 79 -17.33 3.60 6.71
CA TRP A 79 -16.97 4.86 7.35
C TRP A 79 -18.16 5.49 8.09
N VAL A 80 -19.35 5.51 7.47
CA VAL A 80 -20.59 6.01 8.12
C VAL A 80 -20.92 5.20 9.36
N ILE A 81 -20.79 3.86 9.30
CA ILE A 81 -21.02 2.99 10.47
C ILE A 81 -20.00 3.31 11.58
N LEU A 82 -18.72 3.45 11.24
CA LEU A 82 -17.65 3.73 12.19
C LEU A 82 -17.79 5.11 12.85
N VAL A 83 -18.28 6.11 12.12
CA VAL A 83 -18.61 7.44 12.66
C VAL A 83 -19.83 7.39 13.57
N GLY A 84 -20.85 6.57 13.25
CA GLY A 84 -22.05 6.41 14.06
C GLY A 84 -21.85 5.56 15.33
N ALA A 85 -20.86 4.67 15.33
CA ALA A 85 -20.53 3.80 16.44
C ALA A 85 -20.34 4.55 17.79
N PRO A 86 -19.55 5.63 17.89
CA PRO A 86 -19.36 6.36 19.15
C PRO A 86 -20.61 7.04 19.73
N LEU A 87 -21.71 7.16 18.99
CA LEU A 87 -22.99 7.67 19.52
C LEU A 87 -23.64 6.71 20.53
N LYS A 88 -23.35 5.41 20.41
CA LYS A 88 -23.83 4.36 21.33
C LYS A 88 -22.77 3.92 22.35
N ALA A 89 -21.64 4.62 22.42
CA ALA A 89 -20.53 4.27 23.29
C ALA A 89 -20.97 4.29 24.78
N PRO A 90 -20.59 3.27 25.57
CA PRO A 90 -20.92 3.22 27.00
C PRO A 90 -20.31 4.42 27.74
N LYS A 91 -20.95 4.81 28.84
CA LYS A 91 -20.38 5.77 29.80
C LYS A 91 -19.02 5.25 30.27
N VAL A 92 -18.06 6.17 30.43
CA VAL A 92 -16.60 5.97 30.42
C VAL A 92 -16.06 5.31 31.70
N ASP A 93 -16.80 4.34 32.22
CA ASP A 93 -16.59 3.78 33.55
C ASP A 93 -15.84 2.44 33.50
N LYS A 94 -15.79 1.76 32.33
CA LYS A 94 -15.09 0.48 32.14
C LYS A 94 -13.93 0.61 31.13
N ILE A 95 -12.71 0.73 31.65
CA ILE A 95 -11.46 0.91 30.87
C ILE A 95 -11.35 -0.11 29.73
N PHE A 96 -11.56 -1.40 30.01
CA PHE A 96 -11.41 -2.48 29.01
C PHE A 96 -12.36 -2.34 27.80
N TYR A 97 -13.62 -1.95 28.05
CA TYR A 97 -14.59 -1.76 26.97
C TYR A 97 -14.30 -0.50 26.15
N CYS A 98 -13.79 0.56 26.80
CA CYS A 98 -13.35 1.77 26.11
C CYS A 98 -12.15 1.49 25.20
N THR A 99 -11.16 0.70 25.67
CA THR A 99 -9.98 0.31 24.88
C THR A 99 -10.36 -0.52 23.64
N LEU A 100 -11.30 -1.46 23.78
CA LEU A 100 -11.78 -2.25 22.63
C LEU A 100 -12.53 -1.40 21.61
N TRP A 101 -13.37 -0.47 22.07
CA TRP A 101 -14.08 0.44 21.19
C TRP A 101 -13.15 1.45 20.52
N SER A 102 -12.05 1.85 21.18
CA SER A 102 -11.07 2.78 20.62
C SER A 102 -10.13 2.16 19.59
N LEU A 103 -10.25 0.87 19.26
CA LEU A 103 -9.64 0.30 18.04
C LEU A 103 -10.28 0.83 16.75
N ASN A 104 -11.44 1.50 16.87
CA ASN A 104 -11.99 2.33 15.81
C ASN A 104 -11.42 3.76 15.97
N PRO A 105 -10.69 4.31 14.98
CA PRO A 105 -10.09 5.64 15.08
C PRO A 105 -11.14 6.74 15.32
N ASN A 106 -12.36 6.57 14.81
CA ASN A 106 -13.47 7.50 15.06
C ASN A 106 -13.91 7.49 16.54
N ALA A 107 -13.90 6.33 17.18
CA ALA A 107 -14.24 6.21 18.58
C ALA A 107 -13.12 6.76 19.49
N ALA A 108 -11.86 6.44 19.18
CA ALA A 108 -10.70 7.00 19.89
C ALA A 108 -10.69 8.53 19.85
N PHE A 109 -10.91 9.11 18.66
CA PHE A 109 -11.03 10.56 18.49
C PHE A 109 -12.23 11.15 19.25
N SER A 110 -13.38 10.46 19.24
CA SER A 110 -14.55 10.89 20.02
C SER A 110 -14.27 10.93 21.53
N TYR A 111 -13.55 9.93 22.07
CA TYR A 111 -13.13 9.94 23.47
C TYR A 111 -12.11 11.05 23.77
N ALA A 112 -11.17 11.32 22.86
CA ALA A 112 -10.24 12.45 22.99
C ALA A 112 -10.99 13.80 23.08
N LEU A 113 -11.97 14.03 22.19
CA LEU A 113 -12.79 15.25 22.21
C LEU A 113 -13.66 15.36 23.48
N LYS A 114 -14.25 14.25 23.95
CA LYS A 114 -15.02 14.24 25.21
C LYS A 114 -14.14 14.55 26.41
N GLY A 115 -12.91 14.03 26.45
CA GLY A 115 -11.93 14.36 27.48
C GLY A 115 -11.55 15.84 27.43
N ILE A 116 -11.24 16.39 26.26
CA ILE A 116 -10.96 17.82 26.09
C ILE A 116 -12.15 18.68 26.55
N ALA A 117 -13.39 18.28 26.20
CA ALA A 117 -14.60 18.98 26.62
C ALA A 117 -14.82 18.96 28.14
N ASP A 118 -14.47 17.87 28.83
CA ASP A 118 -14.54 17.80 30.30
C ASP A 118 -13.56 18.78 30.97
N TYR A 119 -12.33 18.90 30.44
CA TYR A 119 -11.36 19.88 30.92
C TYR A 119 -11.85 21.32 30.70
N MET A 120 -12.49 21.60 29.56
CA MET A 120 -13.10 22.91 29.29
C MET A 120 -14.24 23.22 30.27
N ASN A 121 -15.15 22.27 30.50
CA ASN A 121 -16.29 22.44 31.40
C ASN A 121 -15.86 22.67 32.86
N ARG A 122 -14.70 22.13 33.25
CA ARG A 122 -14.10 22.32 34.58
C ARG A 122 -13.27 23.60 34.70
N GLY A 123 -13.03 24.32 33.61
CA GLY A 123 -12.15 25.48 33.59
C GLY A 123 -10.69 25.16 33.91
N ARG A 124 -10.24 23.91 33.70
CA ARG A 124 -8.84 23.51 33.90
C ARG A 124 -8.04 23.67 32.62
N VAL A 125 -6.80 24.12 32.74
CA VAL A 125 -5.91 24.24 31.59
C VAL A 125 -5.40 22.85 31.17
N LEU A 126 -5.68 22.44 29.93
CA LEU A 126 -5.16 21.19 29.39
C LEU A 126 -3.80 21.42 28.73
N SER A 127 -2.75 20.86 29.33
CA SER A 127 -1.36 20.90 28.84
C SER A 127 -0.78 19.49 28.75
N TRP A 128 0.29 19.32 27.97
CA TRP A 128 1.01 18.04 27.76
C TRP A 128 1.33 17.24 29.03
N TRP A 129 1.60 17.95 30.11
CA TRP A 129 1.95 17.36 31.41
C TRP A 129 0.75 16.76 32.14
N ASN A 130 -0.46 17.25 31.89
CA ASN A 130 -1.69 16.88 32.60
C ASN A 130 -2.60 15.98 31.76
N VAL A 131 -2.12 15.51 30.60
CA VAL A 131 -2.90 14.72 29.63
C VAL A 131 -3.23 13.32 30.15
N PHE A 132 -2.39 12.82 31.06
CA PHE A 132 -2.54 11.53 31.73
C PHE A 132 -3.13 11.64 33.14
N GLU A 133 -3.43 12.85 33.62
CA GLU A 133 -4.09 12.98 34.92
C GLU A 133 -5.51 12.43 34.83
N ASP A 134 -5.91 11.65 35.84
CA ASP A 134 -7.25 11.10 35.94
C ASP A 134 -8.27 12.25 36.07
N GLY A 135 -9.14 12.35 35.05
CA GLY A 135 -10.24 13.31 34.99
C GLY A 135 -11.51 12.77 35.65
N SER A 136 -12.68 13.23 35.19
CA SER A 136 -13.96 12.63 35.59
C SER A 136 -14.20 11.23 35.05
N PHE A 137 -13.37 10.83 34.09
CA PHE A 137 -13.49 9.62 33.33
C PHE A 137 -12.24 8.76 33.56
N ASN A 138 -12.41 7.45 33.65
CA ASN A 138 -11.29 6.52 33.77
C ASN A 138 -10.45 6.43 32.48
N PHE A 139 -10.97 6.97 31.36
CA PHE A 139 -10.25 7.04 30.08
C PHE A 139 -9.77 8.48 29.85
N THR A 140 -8.46 8.69 30.03
CA THR A 140 -7.82 10.00 29.89
C THR A 140 -7.62 10.39 28.42
N VAL A 141 -7.39 11.69 28.16
CA VAL A 141 -7.05 12.18 26.81
C VAL A 141 -5.75 11.52 26.32
N GLY A 142 -4.81 11.25 27.22
CA GLY A 142 -3.56 10.56 26.91
C GLY A 142 -3.77 9.13 26.47
N ALA A 143 -4.67 8.40 27.13
CA ALA A 143 -5.06 7.06 26.69
C ALA A 143 -5.65 7.09 25.27
N ALA A 144 -6.47 8.09 24.94
CA ALA A 144 -7.02 8.25 23.60
C ALA A 144 -5.92 8.51 22.53
N ILE A 145 -4.93 9.33 22.85
CA ILE A 145 -3.77 9.60 21.97
C ILE A 145 -2.96 8.33 21.74
N ILE A 146 -2.66 7.57 22.79
CA ILE A 146 -1.92 6.31 22.69
C ILE A 146 -2.71 5.32 21.81
N MET A 147 -4.02 5.24 21.97
CA MET A 147 -4.86 4.37 21.14
C MET A 147 -4.86 4.81 19.68
N LEU A 148 -4.92 6.11 19.37
CA LEU A 148 -4.79 6.61 17.99
C LEU A 148 -3.42 6.27 17.37
N MET A 149 -2.34 6.37 18.16
CA MET A 149 -1.00 5.98 17.70
C MET A 149 -0.91 4.47 17.43
N PHE A 150 -1.48 3.66 18.33
CA PHE A 150 -1.57 2.21 18.15
C PHE A 150 -2.35 1.86 16.88
N ASP A 151 -3.47 2.55 16.65
CA ASP A 151 -4.33 2.42 15.47
C ASP A 151 -3.58 2.60 14.16
N ILE A 152 -2.73 3.63 14.08
CA ILE A 152 -1.88 3.87 12.91
C ILE A 152 -0.92 2.69 12.67
N VAL A 153 -0.29 2.18 13.74
CA VAL A 153 0.73 1.12 13.63
C VAL A 153 0.10 -0.21 13.20
N TRP A 154 -0.95 -0.66 13.89
CA TRP A 154 -1.54 -1.97 13.59
C TRP A 154 -2.25 -1.97 12.23
N MET A 155 -2.97 -0.90 11.85
CA MET A 155 -3.62 -0.84 10.54
C MET A 155 -2.60 -0.76 9.40
N SER A 156 -1.47 -0.08 9.61
CA SER A 156 -0.39 -0.04 8.61
C SER A 156 0.25 -1.42 8.44
N ALA A 157 0.53 -2.12 9.54
CA ALA A 157 1.02 -3.50 9.50
C ALA A 157 0.03 -4.44 8.80
N ALA A 158 -1.26 -4.32 9.10
CA ALA A 158 -2.31 -5.10 8.47
C ALA A 158 -2.44 -4.80 6.96
N THR A 159 -2.26 -3.54 6.54
CA THR A 159 -2.28 -3.15 5.12
C THR A 159 -1.17 -3.86 4.35
N LEU A 160 0.05 -3.86 4.88
CA LEU A 160 1.19 -4.56 4.26
C LEU A 160 0.99 -6.08 4.26
N PHE A 161 0.40 -6.63 5.33
CA PHE A 161 0.12 -8.05 5.43
C PHE A 161 -0.92 -8.52 4.41
N PHE A 162 -2.05 -7.79 4.27
CA PHE A 162 -3.08 -8.12 3.28
C PHE A 162 -2.60 -7.93 1.85
N ASP A 163 -1.79 -6.90 1.59
CA ASP A 163 -1.16 -6.73 0.28
C ASP A 163 -0.24 -7.92 -0.05
N PHE A 164 0.60 -8.37 0.89
CA PHE A 164 1.41 -9.57 0.68
C PHE A 164 0.58 -10.83 0.42
N PHE A 165 -0.49 -11.05 1.20
CA PHE A 165 -1.32 -12.25 1.08
C PHE A 165 -2.19 -12.25 -0.18
N LEU A 166 -2.71 -11.08 -0.59
CA LEU A 166 -3.59 -10.96 -1.77
C LEU A 166 -2.80 -10.80 -3.08
N SER A 167 -1.51 -10.42 -2.99
CA SER A 167 -0.54 -10.35 -4.09
C SER A 167 0.13 -11.71 -4.38
N ASP A 168 -0.56 -12.82 -4.10
CA ASP A 168 -0.06 -14.17 -4.44
C ASP A 168 -0.32 -14.55 -5.91
N GLN A 169 -0.01 -13.62 -6.81
CA GLN A 169 0.25 -13.89 -8.23
C GLN A 169 1.42 -12.99 -8.64
N ASP A 170 2.64 -13.54 -8.58
CA ASP A 170 3.87 -13.07 -9.23
C ASP A 170 4.74 -11.99 -8.56
N PHE A 171 4.79 -11.85 -7.22
CA PHE A 171 5.87 -11.07 -6.57
C PHE A 171 6.58 -11.81 -5.43
N THR A 172 7.78 -12.31 -5.74
CA THR A 172 8.76 -12.79 -4.76
C THR A 172 9.25 -11.62 -3.90
N LEU A 173 8.54 -11.39 -2.79
CA LEU A 173 8.80 -10.33 -1.81
C LEU A 173 10.15 -10.49 -1.06
N PHE A 174 10.94 -11.52 -1.38
CA PHE A 174 12.24 -11.77 -0.76
C PHE A 174 13.33 -12.05 -1.79
N LYS A 175 13.63 -11.06 -2.63
CA LYS A 175 15.01 -10.89 -3.13
C LYS A 175 15.62 -9.72 -2.37
N MET A 176 16.36 -10.05 -1.32
CA MET A 176 17.23 -9.09 -0.62
C MET A 176 18.10 -8.33 -1.65
N PRO A 177 18.45 -7.06 -1.43
CA PRO A 177 19.31 -6.29 -2.33
C PRO A 177 20.80 -6.68 -2.23
N PHE A 178 21.11 -7.87 -1.72
CA PHE A 178 22.47 -8.37 -1.55
C PHE A 178 22.67 -9.66 -2.34
N GLY A 179 23.50 -9.57 -3.38
CA GLY A 179 24.16 -10.72 -3.99
C GLY A 179 23.60 -11.12 -5.35
N GLY A 180 24.32 -10.74 -6.40
CA GLY A 180 24.11 -11.26 -7.74
C GLY A 180 24.39 -10.22 -8.81
N SER A 181 25.65 -9.80 -8.91
CA SER A 181 26.17 -9.18 -10.12
C SER A 181 25.75 -10.03 -11.32
N TYR A 182 24.80 -9.55 -12.13
CA TYR A 182 24.53 -10.11 -13.45
C TYR A 182 25.64 -9.65 -14.41
N LEU A 183 26.86 -10.07 -14.08
CA LEU A 183 28.03 -10.00 -14.94
C LEU A 183 28.29 -11.42 -15.43
N GLY A 184 27.43 -11.88 -16.33
CA GLY A 184 27.61 -13.13 -17.06
C GLY A 184 28.16 -12.84 -18.44
N SER A 185 29.46 -12.52 -18.51
CA SER A 185 30.25 -12.81 -19.70
C SER A 185 30.22 -14.32 -19.87
N SER A 186 29.60 -14.81 -20.94
CA SER A 186 29.74 -16.20 -21.37
C SER A 186 29.65 -16.21 -22.89
N GLY A 187 30.82 -16.10 -23.51
CA GLY A 187 31.01 -16.59 -24.86
C GLY A 187 30.77 -18.08 -24.86
N THR A 188 29.77 -18.52 -25.61
CA THR A 188 29.59 -19.93 -25.95
C THR A 188 29.38 -19.98 -27.44
N ARG A 189 30.33 -20.62 -28.11
CA ARG A 189 30.32 -20.97 -29.53
C ARG A 189 29.02 -21.70 -29.85
N LEU A 190 28.36 -21.26 -30.92
CA LEU A 190 27.27 -22.00 -31.55
C LEU A 190 27.92 -23.04 -32.48
N ASP A 191 27.65 -24.31 -32.22
CA ASP A 191 27.79 -25.38 -33.22
C ASP A 191 26.65 -25.24 -34.24
N ASP A 192 27.01 -25.45 -35.50
CA ASP A 192 26.23 -25.24 -36.71
C ASP A 192 24.91 -26.02 -36.72
N VAL A 193 23.79 -25.31 -36.93
CA VAL A 193 22.55 -25.88 -37.49
C VAL A 193 22.28 -25.15 -38.79
N GLU A 194 22.66 -25.81 -39.90
CA GLU A 194 22.37 -25.40 -41.27
C GLU A 194 20.86 -25.37 -41.54
N GLY A 195 20.37 -24.23 -42.01
CA GLY A 195 19.00 -24.00 -42.44
C GLY A 195 18.84 -22.69 -43.23
N ASN A 196 19.35 -22.70 -44.47
CA ASN A 196 19.12 -21.79 -45.61
C ASN A 196 18.41 -20.43 -45.42
N THR A 197 19.22 -19.36 -45.51
CA THR A 197 19.13 -18.16 -46.40
C THR A 197 17.83 -17.35 -46.45
N GLU A 198 17.81 -16.04 -46.18
CA GLU A 198 18.66 -14.98 -46.78
C GLU A 198 19.29 -14.07 -45.70
N THR A 199 20.60 -14.17 -45.52
CA THR A 199 21.38 -13.28 -44.65
C THR A 199 21.99 -12.16 -45.47
N ASP A 200 21.40 -10.98 -45.37
CA ASP A 200 22.05 -9.72 -45.76
C ASP A 200 23.32 -9.57 -44.89
N GLU A 201 24.50 -9.51 -45.49
CA GLU A 201 25.79 -9.59 -44.79
C GLU A 201 26.04 -8.43 -43.79
N GLY A 202 25.13 -7.45 -43.72
CA GLY A 202 25.05 -6.44 -42.66
C GLY A 202 24.38 -6.91 -41.35
N LEU A 203 23.73 -8.08 -41.32
CA LEU A 203 23.03 -8.63 -40.15
C LEU A 203 23.98 -9.12 -39.04
N LEU A 204 25.18 -9.59 -39.39
CA LEU A 204 26.07 -10.31 -38.47
C LEU A 204 26.79 -9.43 -37.43
N GLN A 205 26.67 -8.10 -37.51
CA GLN A 205 27.28 -7.19 -36.52
C GLN A 205 26.29 -6.61 -35.50
N THR A 206 25.00 -6.91 -35.63
CA THR A 206 24.01 -6.30 -34.75
C THR A 206 23.90 -7.09 -33.45
N ARG A 207 24.22 -6.44 -32.32
CA ARG A 207 24.06 -7.04 -30.99
C ARG A 207 22.58 -7.38 -30.76
N ALA A 208 22.29 -8.61 -30.33
CA ALA A 208 20.97 -8.96 -29.82
C ALA A 208 20.64 -8.07 -28.60
N GLY A 209 19.59 -7.27 -28.72
CA GLY A 209 19.13 -6.39 -27.64
C GLY A 209 18.27 -7.11 -26.63
N ILE A 210 17.52 -8.12 -27.08
CA ILE A 210 16.71 -9.02 -26.26
C ILE A 210 16.98 -10.44 -26.78
N SER A 211 17.32 -11.35 -25.88
CA SER A 211 17.46 -12.77 -26.16
C SER A 211 16.60 -13.54 -25.18
N VAL A 212 15.75 -14.43 -25.70
CA VAL A 212 14.85 -15.28 -24.93
C VAL A 212 15.25 -16.72 -25.23
N ASN A 213 15.52 -17.51 -24.19
CA ASN A 213 15.98 -18.89 -24.30
C ASN A 213 15.07 -19.82 -23.51
N ARG A 214 14.34 -20.68 -24.23
CA ARG A 214 13.42 -21.69 -23.71
C ARG A 214 12.46 -21.13 -22.67
N LEU A 215 11.82 -20.01 -22.99
CA LEU A 215 10.84 -19.38 -22.13
C LEU A 215 9.60 -20.28 -21.98
N ILE A 216 9.25 -20.56 -20.73
CA ILE A 216 8.04 -21.29 -20.35
C ILE A 216 7.25 -20.42 -19.38
N LYS A 217 5.95 -20.24 -19.63
CA LYS A 217 5.02 -19.62 -18.68
C LYS A 217 3.77 -20.47 -18.53
N VAL A 218 3.50 -20.89 -17.31
CA VAL A 218 2.28 -21.58 -16.87
C VAL A 218 1.57 -20.70 -15.85
N TRP A 219 0.29 -20.43 -16.08
CA TRP A 219 -0.52 -19.66 -15.13
C TRP A 219 -1.01 -20.55 -13.99
N SER A 220 -0.76 -20.15 -12.74
CA SER A 220 -1.20 -20.92 -11.57
C SER A 220 -2.71 -20.92 -11.37
N SER A 221 -3.40 -19.89 -11.88
CA SER A 221 -4.86 -19.74 -11.77
C SER A 221 -5.63 -20.69 -12.68
N THR A 222 -5.16 -20.93 -13.90
CA THR A 222 -5.83 -21.79 -14.90
C THR A 222 -5.11 -23.11 -15.13
N GLY A 223 -3.85 -23.22 -14.74
CA GLY A 223 -2.97 -24.35 -15.08
C GLY A 223 -2.53 -24.35 -16.55
N GLU A 224 -2.92 -23.34 -17.33
CA GLU A 224 -2.64 -23.31 -18.76
C GLU A 224 -1.19 -22.91 -19.04
N ARG A 225 -0.54 -23.69 -19.91
CA ARG A 225 0.77 -23.35 -20.46
C ARG A 225 0.59 -22.33 -21.56
N ALA A 226 0.84 -21.06 -21.22
CA ALA A 226 0.66 -19.93 -22.13
C ALA A 226 1.85 -19.73 -23.08
N VAL A 227 3.06 -20.13 -22.67
CA VAL A 227 4.26 -20.13 -23.53
C VAL A 227 5.01 -21.43 -23.28
N ASP A 228 5.44 -22.10 -24.35
CA ASP A 228 6.11 -23.40 -24.30
C ASP A 228 7.44 -23.35 -25.05
N GLU A 229 8.54 -23.40 -24.30
CA GLU A 229 9.94 -23.45 -24.77
C GLU A 229 10.30 -22.46 -25.90
N MET A 230 9.74 -21.25 -25.87
CA MET A 230 10.00 -20.25 -26.91
C MET A 230 11.43 -19.72 -26.81
N SER A 231 12.17 -19.75 -27.92
CA SER A 231 13.49 -19.14 -28.04
C SER A 231 13.53 -18.16 -29.21
N MET A 232 14.05 -16.96 -28.99
CA MET A 232 14.00 -15.85 -29.95
C MET A 232 15.04 -14.79 -29.61
N ASP A 233 15.67 -14.23 -30.64
CA ASP A 233 16.53 -13.05 -30.53
C ASP A 233 15.91 -11.86 -31.27
N ALA A 234 15.92 -10.69 -30.62
CA ALA A 234 15.55 -9.41 -31.22
C ALA A 234 16.76 -8.48 -31.24
N TYR A 235 17.08 -7.97 -32.43
CA TYR A 235 18.30 -7.20 -32.70
C TYR A 235 18.09 -5.70 -32.56
N VAL A 236 19.11 -5.01 -32.04
CA VAL A 236 19.06 -3.55 -31.85
C VAL A 236 18.92 -2.84 -33.20
N GLY A 237 17.98 -1.90 -33.30
CA GLY A 237 17.75 -1.15 -34.55
C GLY A 237 16.87 -1.86 -35.58
N GLN A 238 16.34 -3.05 -35.25
CA GLN A 238 15.35 -3.75 -36.05
C GLN A 238 13.96 -3.72 -35.40
N VAL A 239 12.91 -3.73 -36.22
CA VAL A 239 11.53 -3.89 -35.76
C VAL A 239 11.17 -5.36 -35.85
N THR A 240 11.15 -6.03 -34.71
CA THR A 240 10.74 -7.43 -34.63
C THR A 240 9.25 -7.53 -34.28
N VAL A 241 8.48 -8.31 -35.05
CA VAL A 241 7.02 -8.45 -34.86
C VAL A 241 6.69 -9.89 -34.49
N LEU A 242 6.02 -10.09 -33.34
CA LEU A 242 5.50 -11.39 -32.93
C LEU A 242 4.04 -11.53 -33.38
N LEU A 243 3.78 -12.38 -34.38
CA LEU A 243 2.46 -12.63 -34.96
C LEU A 243 1.94 -14.02 -34.61
N GLY A 244 0.62 -14.17 -34.51
CA GLY A 244 -0.04 -15.43 -34.15
C GLY A 244 -1.51 -15.23 -33.81
N HIS A 245 -2.29 -16.31 -33.71
CA HIS A 245 -3.72 -16.26 -33.38
C HIS A 245 -3.99 -15.74 -31.95
N ASN A 246 -5.24 -15.36 -31.67
CA ASN A 246 -5.65 -15.02 -30.31
C ASN A 246 -5.49 -16.23 -29.37
N GLY A 247 -4.86 -16.04 -28.22
CA GLY A 247 -4.54 -17.13 -27.30
C GLY A 247 -3.17 -17.80 -27.53
N ALA A 248 -2.41 -17.42 -28.57
CA ALA A 248 -1.08 -17.99 -28.85
C ALA A 248 0.05 -17.55 -27.89
N GLY A 249 -0.27 -16.96 -26.73
CA GLY A 249 0.76 -16.54 -25.76
C GLY A 249 1.49 -15.22 -26.03
N LYS A 250 1.22 -14.52 -27.14
CA LYS A 250 1.93 -13.27 -27.53
C LYS A 250 2.04 -12.22 -26.41
N SER A 251 0.90 -11.84 -25.82
CA SER A 251 0.88 -10.86 -24.73
C SER A 251 1.60 -11.37 -23.49
N THR A 252 1.50 -12.68 -23.21
CA THR A 252 2.22 -13.33 -22.12
C THR A 252 3.73 -13.25 -22.32
N THR A 253 4.23 -13.55 -23.52
CA THR A 253 5.65 -13.41 -23.88
C THR A 253 6.12 -11.97 -23.66
N PHE A 254 5.35 -10.97 -24.11
CA PHE A 254 5.67 -9.56 -23.86
C PHE A 254 5.64 -9.19 -22.37
N SER A 255 4.70 -9.69 -21.58
CA SER A 255 4.64 -9.46 -20.13
C SER A 255 5.86 -10.04 -19.40
N VAL A 256 6.38 -11.17 -19.87
CA VAL A 256 7.61 -11.75 -19.31
C VAL A 256 8.84 -10.94 -19.73
N ILE A 257 9.00 -10.62 -21.01
CA ILE A 257 10.14 -9.82 -21.51
C ILE A 257 10.19 -8.44 -20.84
N SER A 258 9.03 -7.81 -20.59
CA SER A 258 8.93 -6.52 -19.92
C SER A 258 9.09 -6.58 -18.39
N GLY A 259 9.20 -7.79 -17.81
CA GLY A 259 9.36 -8.00 -16.38
C GLY A 259 8.10 -7.73 -15.54
N ILE A 260 6.92 -7.69 -16.16
CA ILE A 260 5.64 -7.56 -15.46
C ILE A 260 5.28 -8.88 -14.76
N THR A 261 5.61 -10.00 -15.40
CA THR A 261 5.35 -11.35 -14.90
C THR A 261 6.62 -12.18 -14.91
N ALA A 262 6.88 -12.94 -13.86
CA ALA A 262 8.03 -13.85 -13.82
C ALA A 262 7.83 -15.04 -14.78
N PRO A 263 8.89 -15.51 -15.47
CA PRO A 263 8.85 -16.78 -16.21
C PRO A 263 8.67 -17.95 -15.25
N THR A 264 8.02 -19.03 -15.71
CA THR A 264 7.98 -20.30 -14.97
C THR A 264 9.29 -21.07 -15.15
N ALA A 265 9.89 -21.02 -16.34
CA ALA A 265 11.24 -21.48 -16.63
C ALA A 265 11.80 -20.74 -17.86
N GLY A 266 13.11 -20.87 -18.11
CA GLY A 266 13.82 -20.16 -19.17
C GLY A 266 14.40 -18.83 -18.71
N VAL A 267 15.14 -18.18 -19.62
CA VAL A 267 15.83 -16.90 -19.40
C VAL A 267 15.53 -15.94 -20.54
#